data_AF-A0ABD7WJA5-F1
#
_entry.id   AF-A0ABD7WJA5-F1
#
_cell.length_a   1.000
_cell.length_b   1.000
_cell.length_c   1.000
_cell.angle_alpha   90.00
_cell.angle_beta   90.00
_cell.angle_gamma   90.00
#
_symmetry.space_group_name_H-M   'P 1'
#
loop_
_entity.id
_entity.type
_entity.pdbx_description
1 polymer ?
#
loop_
_entity_poly.entity_id
_entity_poly.type
_entity_poly.pdbx_seq_one_letter_code
_entity_poly.pdbx_strand_id
1 'polypeptide(L)'
;MERVRLVDWLKSERDQHVGGGLYYNSQILFAYNSNHMEGSTLSPEQTAQLFNTGALLPDNINDEIRADDVAETTNHFNAFNWALDHVDDPVNKSLVCSLHGILKRGTSQEFDANRNVGGYKIVPNVISQLEGIHTVLPADVPLAMKQVFSLYSQLEDDPFAIAKAHWMFESTHPFSDGNGRIGRLVMFKELLRLDSVPALVLDEHHNLYTRALKNFPNEPGYLVDLLLNERDYYQRMIETYAPNRIRYSYVDQWNQAGILRHLNHHPTSHARNRQNQPQYAERYQWAKHATFCPQPQPKRKPTNCRQSS
;
A
#
# COMPACT_ATOMS: atom_id res chain seq x y z
N MET A 1 28.29 21.72 5.95
CA MET A 1 28.27 20.36 5.38
C MET A 1 27.25 20.33 4.27
N GLU A 2 27.56 19.64 3.17
CA GLU A 2 26.60 19.39 2.11
C GLU A 2 25.45 18.52 2.64
N ARG A 3 24.22 18.81 2.24
CA ARG A 3 23.04 18.02 2.63
C ARG A 3 23.01 16.73 1.82
N VAL A 4 22.75 15.60 2.47
CA VAL A 4 22.74 14.27 1.83
C VAL A 4 21.32 13.83 1.44
N ARG A 5 21.20 12.84 0.54
CA ARG A 5 19.90 12.21 0.26
C ARG A 5 19.34 11.59 1.54
N LEU A 6 18.02 11.63 1.69
CA LEU A 6 17.34 11.01 2.83
C LEU A 6 17.69 9.52 2.94
N VAL A 7 17.66 8.77 1.83
CA VAL A 7 17.97 7.33 1.86
C VAL A 7 19.42 7.04 2.26
N ASP A 8 20.37 7.88 1.84
CA ASP A 8 21.78 7.71 2.22
C ASP A 8 21.99 7.96 3.71
N TRP A 9 21.26 8.93 4.29
CA TRP A 9 21.23 9.14 5.74
C TRP A 9 20.67 7.93 6.48
N LEU A 10 19.52 7.40 6.05
CA LEU A 10 18.89 6.23 6.66
C LEU A 10 19.79 4.99 6.60
N LYS A 11 20.44 4.74 5.45
CA LYS A 11 21.41 3.65 5.29
C LYS A 11 22.63 3.84 6.19
N SER A 12 23.16 5.07 6.26
CA SER A 12 24.30 5.39 7.11
C SER A 12 24.00 5.16 8.59
N GLU A 13 22.83 5.57 9.09
CA GLU A 13 22.41 5.31 10.47
C GLU A 13 22.16 3.82 10.73
N ARG A 14 21.55 3.10 9.78
CA ARG A 14 21.38 1.64 9.85
C ARG A 14 22.71 0.93 9.98
N ASP A 15 23.64 1.19 9.07
CA ASP A 15 24.91 0.47 8.98
C ASP A 15 25.81 0.75 10.20
N GLN A 16 25.71 1.95 10.76
CA GLN A 16 26.39 2.34 12.00
C GLN A 16 25.63 1.95 13.28
N HIS A 17 24.44 1.34 13.15
CA HIS A 17 23.59 0.93 14.27
C HIS A 17 23.27 2.11 15.23
N VAL A 18 22.96 3.29 14.66
CA VAL A 18 22.63 4.48 15.43
C VAL A 18 21.30 4.29 16.14
N GLY A 19 21.35 4.13 17.47
CA GLY A 19 20.15 4.05 18.31
C GLY A 19 19.43 5.39 18.42
N GLY A 20 18.10 5.39 18.33
CA GLY A 20 17.27 6.59 18.49
C GLY A 20 17.35 7.62 17.35
N GLY A 21 18.06 7.33 16.26
CA GLY A 21 18.16 8.18 15.06
C GLY A 21 16.92 8.14 14.17
N LEU A 22 16.98 8.81 13.02
CA LEU A 22 15.85 8.87 12.08
C LEU A 22 15.49 7.49 11.53
N TYR A 23 16.48 6.68 11.15
CA TYR A 23 16.31 5.30 10.70
C TYR A 23 15.65 4.44 11.77
N TYR A 24 16.16 4.49 13.01
CA TYR A 24 15.61 3.74 14.14
C TYR A 24 14.13 4.04 14.34
N ASN A 25 13.76 5.33 14.43
CA ASN A 25 12.38 5.72 14.64
C ASN A 25 11.50 5.42 13.42
N SER A 26 12.02 5.60 12.20
CA SER A 26 11.29 5.23 10.97
C SER A 26 10.96 3.74 10.94
N GLN A 27 11.93 2.90 11.26
CA GLN A 27 11.80 1.45 11.24
C GLN A 27 10.74 0.95 12.23
N ILE A 28 10.79 1.40 13.48
CA ILE A 28 9.86 0.99 14.53
C ILE A 28 8.46 1.52 14.27
N LEU A 29 8.33 2.83 14.01
CA LEU A 29 7.02 3.46 13.81
C LEU A 29 6.33 2.89 12.56
N PHE A 30 7.08 2.65 11.49
CA PHE A 30 6.50 2.06 10.29
C PHE A 30 6.03 0.64 10.58
N ALA A 31 6.89 -0.21 11.14
CA ALA A 31 6.51 -1.60 11.43
C ALA A 31 5.28 -1.68 12.34
N TYR A 32 5.25 -0.90 13.43
CA TYR A 32 4.12 -0.85 14.35
C TYR A 32 2.84 -0.42 13.63
N ASN A 33 2.80 0.79 13.05
CA ASN A 33 1.57 1.32 12.46
C ASN A 33 1.09 0.44 11.30
N SER A 34 2.02 0.01 10.43
CA SER A 34 1.68 -0.78 9.25
C SER A 34 1.21 -2.20 9.60
N ASN A 35 1.71 -2.82 10.67
CA ASN A 35 1.22 -4.15 11.08
C ASN A 35 -0.05 -4.06 11.92
N HIS A 36 -0.18 -3.05 12.78
CA HIS A 36 -1.35 -2.88 13.66
C HIS A 36 -2.62 -2.59 12.83
N MET A 37 -2.50 -1.82 11.75
CA MET A 37 -3.58 -1.61 10.78
C MET A 37 -4.10 -2.92 10.16
N GLU A 38 -3.28 -3.97 10.10
CA GLU A 38 -3.64 -5.29 9.57
C GLU A 38 -3.99 -6.31 10.68
N GLY A 39 -4.08 -5.85 11.94
CA GLY A 39 -4.56 -6.66 13.08
C GLY A 39 -3.47 -7.32 13.94
N SER A 40 -2.20 -6.90 13.81
CA SER A 40 -1.17 -7.26 14.79
C SER A 40 -1.52 -6.70 16.16
N THR A 41 -1.29 -7.47 17.23
CA THR A 41 -1.58 -7.04 18.60
C THR A 41 -0.34 -6.57 19.38
N LEU A 42 0.83 -6.53 18.75
CA LEU A 42 2.05 -6.03 19.39
C LEU A 42 1.96 -4.52 19.69
N SER A 43 2.34 -4.14 20.91
CA SER A 43 2.43 -2.74 21.32
C SER A 43 3.63 -2.02 20.68
N PRO A 44 3.68 -0.67 20.68
CA PRO A 44 4.86 0.09 20.26
C PRO A 44 6.12 -0.35 21.02
N GLU A 45 5.99 -0.58 22.33
CA GLU A 45 7.07 -1.01 23.21
C GLU A 45 7.55 -2.41 22.84
N GLN A 46 6.66 -3.37 22.61
CA GLN A 46 7.01 -4.72 22.15
C GLN A 46 7.67 -4.71 20.78
N THR A 47 7.17 -3.88 19.85
CA THR A 47 7.78 -3.69 18.53
C THR A 47 9.22 -3.18 18.66
N ALA A 48 9.45 -2.19 19.52
CA ALA A 48 10.78 -1.66 19.81
C ALA A 48 11.68 -2.69 20.51
N GLN A 49 11.16 -3.48 21.47
CA GLN A 49 11.92 -4.55 22.13
C GLN A 49 12.39 -5.60 21.13
N LEU A 50 11.47 -6.04 20.24
CA LEU A 50 11.75 -7.01 19.21
C LEU A 50 12.83 -6.49 18.24
N PHE A 51 12.74 -5.22 17.83
CA PHE A 51 13.76 -4.59 16.99
C PHE A 51 15.14 -4.54 17.68
N ASN A 52 15.17 -4.16 18.96
CA ASN A 52 16.42 -3.94 19.70
C ASN A 52 17.12 -5.22 20.12
N THR A 53 16.36 -6.26 20.48
CA THR A 53 16.90 -7.44 21.19
C THR A 53 16.57 -8.76 20.52
N GLY A 54 15.68 -8.78 19.53
CA GLY A 54 15.14 -10.02 18.96
C GLY A 54 14.21 -10.79 19.92
N ALA A 55 13.87 -10.19 21.07
CA ALA A 55 12.98 -10.74 22.06
C ALA A 55 11.96 -9.67 22.50
N LEU A 56 10.84 -10.12 23.04
CA LEU A 56 9.83 -9.26 23.64
C LEU A 56 9.31 -9.89 24.92
N LEU A 57 8.83 -9.04 25.82
CA LEU A 57 8.14 -9.46 27.03
C LEU A 57 6.64 -9.19 26.88
N PRO A 58 5.78 -10.08 27.39
CA PRO A 58 4.35 -9.78 27.46
C PRO A 58 4.11 -8.60 28.40
N ASP A 59 3.17 -7.73 28.05
CA ASP A 59 2.83 -6.56 28.87
C ASP A 59 2.13 -7.01 30.17
N ASN A 60 1.35 -8.10 30.11
CA ASN A 60 0.76 -8.77 31.26
C ASN A 60 0.98 -10.30 31.20
N ILE A 61 0.94 -10.96 32.36
CA ILE A 61 1.15 -12.42 32.48
C ILE A 61 0.17 -13.29 31.67
N ASN A 62 -0.98 -12.73 31.29
CA ASN A 62 -2.02 -13.43 30.53
C ASN A 62 -2.08 -13.01 29.06
N ASP A 63 -1.20 -12.12 28.60
CA ASP A 63 -1.21 -11.66 27.22
C ASP A 63 -0.69 -12.75 26.29
N GLU A 64 -1.50 -13.10 25.29
CA GLU A 64 -1.10 -14.03 24.24
C GLU A 64 -0.33 -13.26 23.16
N ILE A 65 0.94 -13.64 22.97
CA ILE A 65 1.73 -13.17 21.82
C ILE A 65 1.59 -14.17 20.69
N ARG A 66 0.98 -13.73 19.59
CA ARG A 66 0.84 -14.55 18.39
C ARG A 66 2.19 -14.70 17.70
N ALA A 67 2.58 -15.94 17.41
CA ALA A 67 3.84 -16.23 16.71
C ALA A 67 3.90 -15.53 15.33
N ASP A 68 2.77 -15.47 14.62
CA ASP A 68 2.68 -14.74 13.35
C ASP A 68 2.94 -13.24 13.52
N ASP A 69 2.47 -12.59 14.59
CA ASP A 69 2.71 -11.15 14.79
C ASP A 69 4.20 -10.86 15.01
N VAL A 70 4.91 -11.74 15.74
CA VAL A 70 6.37 -11.67 15.93
C VAL A 70 7.11 -11.88 14.61
N ALA A 71 6.71 -12.90 13.85
CA ALA A 71 7.31 -13.20 12.55
C ALA A 71 7.07 -12.06 11.55
N GLU A 72 5.84 -11.59 11.40
CA GLU A 72 5.46 -10.51 10.49
C GLU A 72 6.13 -9.18 10.85
N THR A 73 6.32 -8.88 12.14
CA THR A 73 7.04 -7.69 12.59
C THR A 73 8.54 -7.78 12.28
N THR A 74 9.16 -8.91 12.56
CA THR A 74 10.55 -9.18 12.17
C THR A 74 10.73 -9.08 10.66
N ASN A 75 9.79 -9.64 9.90
CA ASN A 75 9.80 -9.58 8.45
C ASN A 75 9.59 -8.18 7.91
N HIS A 76 8.78 -7.35 8.57
CA HIS A 76 8.63 -5.94 8.19
C HIS A 76 9.96 -5.20 8.32
N PHE A 77 10.74 -5.45 9.40
CA PHE A 77 12.08 -4.87 9.53
C PHE A 77 13.01 -5.28 8.38
N ASN A 78 12.97 -6.55 8.01
CA ASN A 78 13.73 -7.09 6.88
C ASN A 78 13.26 -6.48 5.54
N ALA A 79 11.96 -6.32 5.34
CA ALA A 79 11.38 -5.75 4.13
C ALA A 79 11.73 -4.27 3.99
N PHE A 80 11.72 -3.50 5.08
CA PHE A 80 12.16 -2.11 5.10
C PHE A 80 13.63 -1.97 4.72
N ASN A 81 14.51 -2.78 5.34
CA ASN A 81 15.94 -2.77 5.00
C ASN A 81 16.19 -3.14 3.54
N TRP A 82 15.50 -4.17 3.07
CA TRP A 82 15.56 -4.57 1.67
C TRP A 82 15.08 -3.44 0.75
N ALA A 83 13.99 -2.74 1.08
CA ALA A 83 13.49 -1.61 0.32
C ALA A 83 14.47 -0.43 0.27
N LEU A 84 15.22 -0.15 1.36
CA LEU A 84 16.29 0.83 1.34
C LEU A 84 17.40 0.41 0.36
N ASP A 85 17.83 -0.84 0.40
CA ASP A 85 18.90 -1.34 -0.48
C ASP A 85 18.50 -1.32 -1.96
N HIS A 86 17.22 -1.47 -2.26
CA HIS A 86 16.66 -1.48 -3.61
C HIS A 86 15.92 -0.17 -3.95
N VAL A 87 16.26 0.94 -3.28
CA VAL A 87 15.57 2.24 -3.45
C VAL A 87 15.63 2.78 -4.88
N ASP A 88 16.68 2.50 -5.63
CA ASP A 88 16.83 3.00 -7.00
C ASP A 88 16.31 1.99 -8.05
N ASP A 89 15.90 0.78 -7.64
CA ASP A 89 15.36 -0.24 -8.54
C ASP A 89 13.93 0.11 -8.99
N PRO A 90 13.53 -0.21 -10.24
CA PRO A 90 12.18 0.10 -10.70
C PRO A 90 11.12 -0.77 -10.03
N VAL A 91 9.97 -0.18 -9.67
CA VAL A 91 8.81 -0.95 -9.19
C VAL A 91 8.28 -1.84 -10.30
N ASN A 92 8.46 -3.15 -10.13
CA ASN A 92 8.05 -4.16 -11.08
C ASN A 92 7.56 -5.42 -10.35
N LYS A 93 7.14 -6.44 -11.11
CA LYS A 93 6.64 -7.70 -10.55
C LYS A 93 7.63 -8.35 -9.59
N SER A 94 8.92 -8.41 -9.94
CA SER A 94 9.94 -9.03 -9.10
C SER A 94 10.07 -8.32 -7.76
N LEU A 95 10.07 -6.98 -7.77
CA LEU A 95 10.17 -6.17 -6.55
C LEU A 95 9.00 -6.43 -5.60
N VAL A 96 7.75 -6.31 -6.08
CA VAL A 96 6.57 -6.48 -5.22
C VAL A 96 6.41 -7.92 -4.75
N CYS A 97 6.76 -8.91 -5.59
CA CYS A 97 6.79 -10.32 -5.21
C CYS A 97 7.87 -10.62 -4.16
N SER A 98 9.05 -10.00 -4.26
CA SER A 98 10.12 -10.17 -3.27
C SER A 98 9.72 -9.59 -1.92
N LEU A 99 9.11 -8.39 -1.90
CA LEU A 99 8.55 -7.82 -0.68
C LEU A 99 7.49 -8.72 -0.05
N HIS A 100 6.56 -9.28 -0.85
CA HIS A 100 5.57 -10.24 -0.35
C HIS A 100 6.22 -11.49 0.26
N GLY A 101 7.22 -12.04 -0.43
CA GLY A 101 7.97 -13.21 0.05
C GLY A 101 8.75 -12.94 1.34
N ILE A 102 9.30 -11.74 1.51
CA ILE A 102 9.97 -11.34 2.76
C ILE A 102 8.93 -11.20 3.88
N LEU A 103 7.86 -10.43 3.66
CA LEU A 103 6.83 -10.15 4.67
C LEU A 103 6.19 -11.41 5.24
N LYS A 104 6.00 -12.44 4.42
CA LYS A 104 5.29 -13.66 4.79
C LYS A 104 6.18 -14.84 5.17
N ARG A 105 7.50 -14.69 5.12
CA ARG A 105 8.45 -15.77 5.47
C ARG A 105 8.28 -16.25 6.91
N GLY A 106 8.21 -17.55 7.13
CA GLY A 106 8.07 -18.15 8.46
C GLY A 106 6.71 -17.93 9.14
N THR A 107 5.74 -17.32 8.44
CA THR A 107 4.36 -17.19 8.93
C THR A 107 3.56 -18.44 8.63
N SER A 108 2.43 -18.64 9.32
CA SER A 108 1.49 -19.71 9.02
C SER A 108 1.03 -19.72 7.55
N GLN A 109 0.97 -18.55 6.91
CA GLN A 109 0.53 -18.39 5.51
C GLN A 109 1.56 -18.87 4.48
N GLU A 110 2.85 -18.92 4.81
CA GLU A 110 3.89 -19.45 3.89
C GLU A 110 3.64 -20.92 3.56
N PHE A 111 3.09 -21.67 4.51
CA PHE A 111 2.82 -23.10 4.38
C PHE A 111 1.47 -23.43 3.73
N ASP A 112 0.64 -22.42 3.44
CA ASP A 112 -0.63 -22.58 2.72
C ASP A 112 -0.44 -22.28 1.23
N ALA A 113 -0.48 -23.32 0.40
CA ALA A 113 -0.32 -23.22 -1.05
C ALA A 113 -1.33 -22.25 -1.71
N ASN A 114 -2.51 -22.04 -1.11
CA ASN A 114 -3.51 -21.12 -1.64
C ASN A 114 -3.11 -19.64 -1.48
N ARG A 115 -2.18 -19.35 -0.58
CA ARG A 115 -1.64 -17.99 -0.36
C ARG A 115 -0.63 -17.60 -1.42
N ASN A 116 0.06 -18.59 -2.02
CA ASN A 116 1.06 -18.39 -3.05
C ASN A 116 2.08 -17.29 -2.65
N VAL A 117 2.70 -17.45 -1.46
CA VAL A 117 3.64 -16.46 -0.92
C VAL A 117 4.77 -16.18 -1.92
N GLY A 118 5.07 -14.88 -2.12
CA GLY A 118 5.96 -14.40 -3.17
C GLY A 118 5.38 -14.37 -4.59
N GLY A 119 4.15 -14.85 -4.80
CA GLY A 119 3.43 -14.81 -6.08
C GLY A 119 2.11 -14.04 -5.98
N TYR A 120 1.49 -13.76 -7.12
CA TYR A 120 0.13 -13.17 -7.13
C TYR A 120 -0.91 -14.16 -6.62
N LYS A 121 -2.01 -13.65 -6.09
CA LYS A 121 -3.14 -14.46 -5.62
C LYS A 121 -3.63 -15.39 -6.73
N ILE A 122 -3.99 -16.61 -6.33
CA ILE A 122 -4.58 -17.62 -7.20
C ILE A 122 -6.05 -17.88 -6.87
N VAL A 123 -6.51 -17.40 -5.71
CA VAL A 123 -7.90 -17.41 -5.27
C VAL A 123 -8.43 -15.97 -5.22
N PRO A 124 -9.69 -15.71 -5.61
CA PRO A 124 -10.30 -14.39 -5.43
C PRO A 124 -10.31 -13.96 -3.95
N ASN A 125 -10.06 -12.68 -3.70
CA ASN A 125 -10.17 -12.07 -2.38
C ASN A 125 -10.98 -10.77 -2.44
N VAL A 126 -11.46 -10.34 -1.28
CA VAL A 126 -12.28 -9.13 -1.11
C VAL A 126 -11.66 -8.26 -0.02
N ILE A 127 -11.73 -6.95 -0.21
CA ILE A 127 -11.24 -5.98 0.80
C ILE A 127 -12.23 -5.93 1.98
N SER A 128 -13.53 -6.11 1.71
CA SER A 128 -14.57 -6.26 2.73
C SER A 128 -15.64 -7.23 2.25
N GLN A 129 -15.82 -8.33 2.99
CA GLN A 129 -16.88 -9.31 2.73
C GLN A 129 -18.28 -8.74 2.99
N LEU A 130 -18.41 -7.85 3.98
CA LEU A 130 -19.67 -7.20 4.36
C LEU A 130 -20.15 -6.22 3.28
N GLU A 131 -19.22 -5.54 2.61
CA GLU A 131 -19.55 -4.52 1.60
C GLU A 131 -19.47 -5.03 0.16
N GLY A 132 -19.03 -6.28 -0.06
CA GLY A 132 -18.96 -6.89 -1.39
C GLY A 132 -17.94 -6.24 -2.33
N ILE A 133 -16.90 -5.59 -1.80
CA ILE A 133 -15.85 -4.94 -2.60
C ILE A 133 -14.92 -6.03 -3.13
N HIS A 134 -15.26 -6.53 -4.32
CA HIS A 134 -14.46 -7.49 -5.06
C HIS A 134 -13.25 -6.80 -5.68
N THR A 135 -12.08 -7.42 -5.50
CA THR A 135 -10.85 -6.96 -6.12
C THR A 135 -10.68 -7.56 -7.51
N VAL A 136 -9.64 -7.15 -8.23
CA VAL A 136 -9.28 -7.72 -9.54
C VAL A 136 -9.18 -9.25 -9.44
N LEU A 137 -9.79 -9.98 -10.38
CA LEU A 137 -9.73 -11.45 -10.39
C LEU A 137 -8.28 -11.93 -10.61
N PRO A 138 -7.89 -13.11 -10.06
CA PRO A 138 -6.54 -13.65 -10.20
C PRO A 138 -5.98 -13.61 -11.64
N ALA A 139 -6.81 -13.94 -12.64
CA ALA A 139 -6.42 -13.96 -14.04
C ALA A 139 -6.07 -12.56 -14.61
N ASP A 140 -6.66 -11.51 -14.05
CA ASP A 140 -6.53 -10.13 -14.53
C ASP A 140 -5.45 -9.34 -13.78
N VAL A 141 -4.98 -9.84 -12.63
CA VAL A 141 -3.93 -9.21 -11.81
C VAL A 141 -2.68 -8.86 -12.64
N PRO A 142 -2.13 -9.74 -13.51
CA PRO A 142 -0.95 -9.39 -14.30
C PRO A 142 -1.14 -8.18 -15.21
N LEU A 143 -2.35 -7.98 -15.76
CA LEU A 143 -2.64 -6.84 -16.63
C LEU A 143 -2.85 -5.57 -15.80
N ALA A 144 -3.59 -5.64 -14.70
CA ALA A 144 -3.80 -4.52 -13.78
C ALA A 144 -2.47 -4.02 -13.20
N MET A 145 -1.59 -4.93 -12.77
CA MET A 145 -0.27 -4.56 -12.24
C MET A 145 0.64 -3.89 -13.26
N LYS A 146 0.50 -4.16 -14.57
CA LYS A 146 1.24 -3.39 -15.59
C LYS A 146 0.86 -1.91 -15.58
N GLN A 147 -0.40 -1.58 -15.28
CA GLN A 147 -0.84 -0.19 -15.15
C GLN A 147 -0.27 0.44 -13.88
N VAL A 148 -0.26 -0.30 -12.76
CA VAL A 148 0.40 0.13 -11.51
C VAL A 148 1.87 0.46 -11.76
N PHE A 149 2.63 -0.44 -12.40
CA PHE A 149 4.05 -0.22 -12.68
C PHE A 149 4.28 0.96 -13.61
N SER A 150 3.38 1.20 -14.57
CA SER A 150 3.45 2.37 -15.45
C SER A 150 3.20 3.69 -14.71
N LEU A 151 2.41 3.70 -13.63
CA LEU A 151 2.26 4.89 -12.79
C LEU A 151 3.52 5.15 -11.98
N TYR A 152 4.07 4.11 -11.34
CA TYR A 152 5.30 4.25 -10.54
C TYR A 152 6.52 4.64 -11.39
N SER A 153 6.65 4.14 -12.62
CA SER A 153 7.78 4.50 -13.49
C SER A 153 7.78 5.96 -13.95
N GLN A 154 6.62 6.62 -13.88
CA GLN A 154 6.42 8.04 -14.23
C GLN A 154 6.17 8.90 -12.99
N LEU A 155 6.39 8.35 -11.79
CA LEU A 155 6.06 9.04 -10.57
C LEU A 155 6.99 10.22 -10.35
N GLU A 156 6.39 11.36 -10.06
CA GLU A 156 7.03 12.60 -9.62
C GLU A 156 6.50 12.96 -8.22
N ASP A 157 7.10 13.97 -7.59
CA ASP A 157 6.60 14.54 -6.32
C ASP A 157 5.32 15.36 -6.57
N ASP A 158 4.25 14.69 -6.99
CA ASP A 158 2.90 15.25 -7.16
C ASP A 158 1.94 14.52 -6.21
N PRO A 159 1.30 15.22 -5.25
CA PRO A 159 0.47 14.58 -4.24
C PRO A 159 -0.65 13.70 -4.80
N PHE A 160 -1.25 14.10 -5.92
CA PHE A 160 -2.30 13.31 -6.57
C PHE A 160 -1.74 12.06 -7.26
N ALA A 161 -0.61 12.15 -7.96
CA ALA A 161 0.04 11.02 -8.60
C ALA A 161 0.47 9.96 -7.58
N ILE A 162 1.03 10.39 -6.43
CA ILE A 162 1.39 9.51 -5.31
C ILE A 162 0.15 8.77 -4.79
N ALA A 163 -0.91 9.52 -4.44
CA ALA A 163 -2.16 8.93 -3.94
C ALA A 163 -2.80 7.98 -4.96
N LYS A 164 -2.78 8.35 -6.25
CA LYS A 164 -3.34 7.55 -7.33
C LYS A 164 -2.58 6.25 -7.57
N ALA A 165 -1.24 6.28 -7.56
CA ALA A 165 -0.41 5.10 -7.72
C ALA A 165 -0.64 4.11 -6.57
N HIS A 166 -0.68 4.63 -5.34
CA HIS A 166 -0.96 3.86 -4.15
C HIS A 166 -2.37 3.25 -4.15
N TRP A 167 -3.40 4.06 -4.42
CA TRP A 167 -4.77 3.59 -4.56
C TRP A 167 -4.93 2.51 -5.64
N MET A 168 -4.25 2.67 -6.78
CA MET A 168 -4.27 1.68 -7.88
C MET A 168 -3.69 0.33 -7.44
N PHE A 169 -2.59 0.35 -6.68
CA PHE A 169 -2.00 -0.86 -6.12
C PHE A 169 -2.97 -1.55 -5.14
N GLU A 170 -3.49 -0.79 -4.16
CA GLU A 170 -4.44 -1.30 -3.15
C GLU A 170 -5.72 -1.86 -3.78
N SER A 171 -6.24 -1.19 -4.82
CA SER A 171 -7.44 -1.63 -5.55
C SER A 171 -7.19 -2.87 -6.42
N THR A 172 -5.97 -3.02 -6.94
CA THR A 172 -5.58 -4.25 -7.67
C THR A 172 -5.51 -5.44 -6.72
N HIS A 173 -5.00 -5.19 -5.50
CA HIS A 173 -4.92 -6.17 -4.42
C HIS A 173 -4.26 -7.50 -4.90
N PRO A 174 -3.02 -7.44 -5.42
CA PRO A 174 -2.42 -8.53 -6.20
C PRO A 174 -2.08 -9.78 -5.39
N PHE A 175 -1.96 -9.70 -4.07
CA PHE A 175 -1.55 -10.79 -3.19
C PHE A 175 -2.73 -11.34 -2.39
N SER A 176 -2.60 -12.54 -1.82
CA SER A 176 -3.65 -13.13 -0.98
C SER A 176 -3.88 -12.35 0.32
N ASP A 177 -2.82 -11.74 0.84
CA ASP A 177 -2.76 -10.92 2.05
C ASP A 177 -1.49 -10.03 2.02
N GLY A 178 -1.37 -9.07 2.92
CA GLY A 178 -0.21 -8.19 3.04
C GLY A 178 -0.18 -7.05 2.02
N ASN A 179 -1.25 -6.85 1.25
CA ASN A 179 -1.33 -5.81 0.23
C ASN A 179 -1.09 -4.42 0.83
N GLY A 180 -1.81 -4.05 1.90
CA GLY A 180 -1.63 -2.75 2.56
C GLY A 180 -0.19 -2.46 2.96
N ARG A 181 0.49 -3.46 3.54
CA ARG A 181 1.90 -3.36 3.97
C ARG A 181 2.85 -3.17 2.78
N ILE A 182 2.65 -3.93 1.71
CA ILE A 182 3.47 -3.81 0.49
C ILE A 182 3.21 -2.47 -0.19
N GLY A 183 1.96 -2.03 -0.30
CA GLY A 183 1.60 -0.75 -0.91
C GLY A 183 2.26 0.42 -0.18
N ARG A 184 2.17 0.43 1.17
CA ARG A 184 2.86 1.44 2.01
C ARG A 184 4.38 1.38 1.85
N LEU A 185 5.00 0.20 1.84
CA LEU A 185 6.45 0.04 1.63
C LEU A 185 6.89 0.55 0.24
N VAL A 186 6.14 0.21 -0.81
CA VAL A 186 6.43 0.66 -2.18
C VAL A 186 6.28 2.18 -2.29
N MET A 187 5.22 2.76 -1.73
CA MET A 187 5.02 4.22 -1.68
C MET A 187 6.18 4.92 -0.95
N PHE A 188 6.55 4.45 0.24
CA PHE A 188 7.65 5.03 1.00
C PHE A 188 8.98 4.94 0.25
N LYS A 189 9.29 3.76 -0.33
CA LYS A 189 10.48 3.52 -1.15
C LYS A 189 10.55 4.47 -2.35
N GLU A 190 9.44 4.68 -3.05
CA GLU A 190 9.42 5.57 -4.21
C GLU A 190 9.59 7.04 -3.83
N LEU A 191 9.06 7.47 -2.69
CA LEU A 191 9.31 8.81 -2.16
C LEU A 191 10.78 9.00 -1.79
N LEU A 192 11.43 7.98 -1.21
CA LEU A 192 12.88 7.99 -0.99
C LEU A 192 13.68 8.08 -2.31
N ARG A 193 13.28 7.34 -3.35
CA ARG A 193 13.92 7.39 -4.68
C ARG A 193 13.88 8.79 -5.28
N LEU A 194 12.75 9.49 -5.10
CA LEU A 194 12.53 10.85 -5.58
C LEU A 194 13.25 11.91 -4.74
N ASP A 195 13.99 11.53 -3.69
CA ASP A 195 14.49 12.43 -2.65
C ASP A 195 13.35 13.31 -2.08
N SER A 196 12.13 12.76 -1.95
CA SER A 196 10.95 13.47 -1.43
C SER A 196 10.64 13.03 0.00
N VAL A 197 9.93 13.87 0.77
CA VAL A 197 9.43 13.51 2.10
C VAL A 197 8.50 12.28 2.01
N PRO A 198 8.85 11.14 2.64
CA PRO A 198 8.02 9.95 2.66
C PRO A 198 6.72 10.11 3.45
N ALA A 199 5.73 9.27 3.15
CA ALA A 199 4.51 9.13 3.93
C ALA A 199 4.61 7.90 4.85
N LEU A 200 4.40 8.09 6.16
CA LEU A 200 4.29 7.01 7.15
C LEU A 200 2.87 7.07 7.72
N VAL A 201 1.97 6.23 7.18
CA VAL A 201 0.56 6.22 7.59
C VAL A 201 0.41 5.73 9.02
N LEU A 202 -0.07 6.60 9.91
CA LEU A 202 -0.31 6.27 11.31
C LEU A 202 -1.59 5.44 11.49
N ASP A 203 -1.56 4.46 12.40
CA ASP A 203 -2.70 3.59 12.73
C ASP A 203 -3.88 4.37 13.31
N GLU A 204 -3.63 5.48 14.01
CA GLU A 204 -4.68 6.39 14.47
C GLU A 204 -5.54 6.95 13.31
N HIS A 205 -4.99 7.01 12.11
CA HIS A 205 -5.68 7.42 10.89
C HIS A 205 -6.22 6.25 10.07
N HIS A 206 -6.14 5.00 10.54
CA HIS A 206 -6.56 3.81 9.79
C HIS A 206 -7.97 3.93 9.20
N ASN A 207 -8.95 4.35 10.01
CA ASN A 207 -10.33 4.50 9.54
C ASN A 207 -10.46 5.57 8.43
N LEU A 208 -9.71 6.67 8.55
CA LEU A 208 -9.68 7.73 7.54
C LEU A 208 -9.02 7.23 6.26
N TYR A 209 -7.89 6.54 6.39
CA TYR A 209 -7.15 5.92 5.30
C TYR A 209 -8.00 4.91 4.50
N THR A 210 -8.65 3.97 5.18
CA THR A 210 -9.50 2.97 4.53
C THR A 210 -10.70 3.61 3.84
N ARG A 211 -11.32 4.63 4.46
CA ARG A 211 -12.41 5.39 3.84
C ARG A 211 -11.93 6.21 2.64
N ALA A 212 -10.74 6.80 2.72
CA ALA A 212 -10.15 7.59 1.65
C ALA A 212 -9.84 6.73 0.41
N LEU A 213 -9.24 5.54 0.61
CA LEU A 213 -9.03 4.56 -0.46
C LEU A 213 -10.34 4.15 -1.13
N LYS A 214 -11.38 3.86 -0.34
CA LYS A 214 -12.70 3.48 -0.86
C LYS A 214 -13.34 4.57 -1.71
N ASN A 215 -13.22 5.83 -1.28
CA ASN A 215 -13.87 6.97 -1.95
C ASN A 215 -13.00 7.63 -3.03
N PHE A 216 -11.75 7.23 -3.19
CA PHE A 216 -10.80 7.85 -4.11
C PHE A 216 -11.34 8.08 -5.55
N PRO A 217 -12.11 7.17 -6.18
CA PRO A 217 -12.65 7.41 -7.53
C PRO A 217 -13.57 8.63 -7.63
N ASN A 218 -14.25 8.98 -6.54
CA ASN A 218 -15.23 10.07 -6.48
C ASN A 218 -14.66 11.30 -5.77
N GLU A 219 -13.92 11.09 -4.69
CA GLU A 219 -13.40 12.11 -3.79
C GLU A 219 -11.92 11.85 -3.50
N PRO A 220 -11.04 12.01 -4.52
CA PRO A 220 -9.61 11.71 -4.38
C PRO A 220 -8.91 12.56 -3.32
N GLY A 221 -9.46 13.75 -3.01
CA GLY A 221 -8.89 14.68 -2.05
C GLY A 221 -8.70 14.10 -0.66
N TYR A 222 -9.60 13.23 -0.20
CA TYR A 222 -9.43 12.61 1.11
C TYR A 222 -8.13 11.82 1.24
N LEU A 223 -7.72 11.09 0.20
CA LEU A 223 -6.48 10.32 0.26
C LEU A 223 -5.28 11.25 0.07
N VAL A 224 -5.39 12.23 -0.83
CA VAL A 224 -4.31 13.19 -1.07
C VAL A 224 -3.99 13.98 0.20
N ASP A 225 -5.00 14.58 0.82
CA ASP A 225 -4.84 15.42 2.01
C ASP A 225 -4.37 14.58 3.21
N LEU A 226 -4.85 13.33 3.34
CA LEU A 226 -4.35 12.41 4.35
C LEU A 226 -2.86 12.12 4.14
N LEU A 227 -2.43 11.73 2.94
CA LEU A 227 -1.03 11.43 2.66
C LEU A 227 -0.13 12.65 2.82
N LEU A 228 -0.61 13.87 2.56
CA LEU A 228 0.10 15.10 2.89
C LEU A 228 0.31 15.24 4.40
N ASN A 229 -0.73 15.00 5.21
CA ASN A 229 -0.60 15.01 6.68
C ASN A 229 0.41 13.96 7.19
N GLU A 230 0.44 12.75 6.60
CA GLU A 230 1.44 11.72 6.94
C GLU A 230 2.86 12.13 6.54
N ARG A 231 3.02 12.91 5.46
CA ARG A 231 4.31 13.46 5.03
C ARG A 231 4.75 14.60 5.95
N ASP A 232 3.84 15.48 6.38
CA ASP A 232 4.12 16.50 7.40
C ASP A 232 4.64 15.86 8.70
N TYR A 233 4.05 14.72 9.10
CA TYR A 233 4.52 13.96 10.25
C TYR A 233 5.97 13.49 10.06
N TYR A 234 6.28 12.89 8.92
CA TYR A 234 7.64 12.42 8.64
C TYR A 234 8.64 13.57 8.46
N GLN A 235 8.21 14.72 7.92
CA GLN A 235 9.03 15.93 7.86
C GLN A 235 9.44 16.38 9.26
N ARG A 236 8.51 16.40 10.24
CA ARG A 236 8.85 16.72 11.64
C ARG A 236 9.87 15.75 12.22
N MET A 237 9.82 14.46 11.84
CA MET A 237 10.85 13.49 12.23
C MET A 237 12.21 13.84 11.63
N ILE A 238 12.27 14.18 10.34
CA ILE A 238 13.51 14.64 9.67
C ILE A 238 14.10 15.85 10.41
N GLU A 239 13.27 16.85 10.72
CA GLU A 239 13.69 18.07 11.42
C GLU A 239 14.18 17.77 12.85
N THR A 240 13.59 16.79 13.52
CA THR A 240 13.94 16.39 14.89
C THR A 240 15.26 15.61 14.94
N TYR A 241 15.39 14.59 14.09
CA TYR A 241 16.48 13.61 14.20
C TYR A 241 17.67 13.92 13.28
N ALA A 242 17.46 14.70 12.22
CA ALA A 242 18.49 15.04 11.24
C ALA A 242 18.43 16.53 10.82
N PRO A 243 18.41 17.48 11.78
CA PRO A 243 18.20 18.90 11.50
C PRO A 243 19.24 19.45 10.54
N ASN A 244 18.77 20.03 9.42
CA ASN A 244 19.61 20.62 8.37
C ASN A 244 20.62 19.65 7.71
N ARG A 245 20.46 18.33 7.86
CA ARG A 245 21.36 17.31 7.29
C ARG A 245 20.90 16.74 5.96
N ILE A 246 19.59 16.71 5.72
CA ILE A 246 18.98 16.01 4.60
C ILE A 246 18.50 17.01 3.56
N ARG A 247 18.72 16.71 2.28
CA ARG A 247 18.07 17.39 1.14
C ARG A 247 16.83 16.59 0.77
N TYR A 248 15.70 17.28 0.60
CA TYR A 248 14.47 16.67 0.12
C TYR A 248 13.62 17.65 -0.69
N SER A 249 12.75 17.13 -1.56
CA SER A 249 11.61 17.85 -2.12
C SER A 249 10.37 17.62 -1.26
N TYR A 250 9.47 18.60 -1.24
CA TYR A 250 8.15 18.41 -0.68
C TYR A 250 7.14 19.31 -1.39
N VAL A 251 6.35 18.73 -2.29
CA VAL A 251 5.18 19.40 -2.85
C VAL A 251 3.99 19.13 -1.94
N ASP A 252 3.49 20.19 -1.31
CA ASP A 252 2.44 20.16 -0.28
C ASP A 252 1.07 20.60 -0.81
N GLN A 253 0.97 20.91 -2.11
CA GLN A 253 -0.24 21.43 -2.74
C GLN A 253 -0.63 20.62 -3.98
N TRP A 254 -1.93 20.52 -4.23
CA TRP A 254 -2.46 19.84 -5.40
C TRP A 254 -3.68 20.57 -5.98
N ASN A 255 -3.85 20.52 -7.31
CA ASN A 255 -4.92 21.23 -7.99
C ASN A 255 -6.25 20.46 -7.95
N GLN A 256 -6.90 20.44 -6.79
CA GLN A 256 -8.19 19.77 -6.58
C GLN A 256 -9.25 20.19 -7.61
N ALA A 257 -9.41 21.48 -7.86
CA ALA A 257 -10.41 22.00 -8.80
C ALA A 257 -10.14 21.62 -10.26
N GLY A 258 -8.89 21.54 -10.68
CA GLY A 258 -8.50 21.04 -12.00
C GLY A 258 -8.84 19.57 -12.16
N ILE A 259 -8.50 18.76 -11.16
CA ILE A 259 -8.68 17.30 -11.20
C ILE A 259 -10.16 16.90 -11.13
N LEU A 260 -10.94 17.50 -10.23
CA LEU A 260 -12.39 17.25 -10.14
C LEU A 260 -13.13 17.66 -11.42
N ARG A 261 -12.70 18.75 -12.10
CA ARG A 261 -13.26 19.11 -13.41
C ARG A 261 -13.02 18.03 -14.46
N HIS A 262 -11.82 17.47 -14.53
CA HIS A 262 -11.51 16.38 -15.46
C HIS A 262 -12.30 15.10 -15.15
N LEU A 263 -12.53 14.77 -13.88
CA LEU A 263 -13.35 13.62 -13.48
C LEU A 263 -14.83 13.82 -13.83
N ASN A 264 -15.36 15.04 -13.64
CA ASN A 264 -16.77 15.37 -13.90
C ASN A 264 -17.10 15.61 -15.39
N HIS A 265 -16.12 15.86 -16.26
CA HIS A 265 -16.34 16.10 -17.70
C HIS A 265 -16.45 14.80 -18.54
N HIS A 266 -16.71 13.65 -17.93
CA HIS A 266 -17.12 12.44 -18.65
C HIS A 266 -18.64 12.46 -18.90
N PRO A 267 -19.12 12.64 -20.16
CA PRO A 267 -20.54 12.74 -20.42
C PRO A 267 -21.19 11.35 -20.44
N THR A 268 -22.10 11.12 -19.51
CA THR A 268 -23.21 10.19 -19.70
C THR A 268 -24.25 10.82 -20.63
N SER A 269 -24.02 10.78 -21.95
CA SER A 269 -25.10 10.88 -22.95
C SER A 269 -24.59 10.59 -24.36
N HIS A 270 -25.37 9.82 -25.11
CA HIS A 270 -25.13 9.45 -26.50
C HIS A 270 -25.15 10.66 -27.45
N ALA A 271 -24.14 10.80 -28.32
CA ALA A 271 -24.31 11.26 -29.70
C ALA A 271 -23.04 11.01 -30.53
N ARG A 272 -23.24 10.60 -31.78
CA ARG A 272 -22.23 10.22 -32.77
C ARG A 272 -21.33 11.41 -33.13
N ASN A 273 -20.01 11.24 -33.05
CA ASN A 273 -19.12 11.58 -34.16
C ASN A 273 -17.74 10.95 -33.97
N ARG A 274 -17.33 10.15 -34.96
CA ARG A 274 -15.98 9.63 -35.09
C ARG A 274 -15.12 10.73 -35.71
N GLN A 275 -14.11 11.18 -34.98
CA GLN A 275 -12.77 11.59 -35.43
C GLN A 275 -12.22 12.61 -34.43
N ASN A 276 -11.05 12.29 -33.88
CA ASN A 276 -10.27 13.03 -32.87
C ASN A 276 -10.81 13.02 -31.43
N GLN A 277 -10.56 11.91 -30.71
CA GLN A 277 -10.47 11.90 -29.25
C GLN A 277 -9.01 11.65 -28.83
N PRO A 278 -8.44 12.45 -27.90
CA PRO A 278 -7.13 12.13 -27.34
C PRO A 278 -7.21 10.85 -26.48
N GLN A 279 -6.12 10.10 -26.47
CA GLN A 279 -5.87 8.76 -25.89
C GLN A 279 -6.20 8.56 -24.38
N TYR A 280 -6.85 9.53 -23.72
CA TYR A 280 -7.14 9.51 -22.29
C TYR A 280 -8.41 8.71 -21.92
N ALA A 281 -9.30 8.44 -22.88
CA ALA A 281 -10.61 7.84 -22.63
C ALA A 281 -10.59 6.35 -22.20
N GLU A 282 -9.54 5.59 -22.51
CA GLU A 282 -9.45 4.16 -22.19
C GLU A 282 -8.87 3.86 -20.80
N ARG A 283 -8.16 4.81 -20.17
CA ARG A 283 -7.43 4.58 -18.89
C ARG A 283 -8.30 4.46 -17.63
N TYR A 284 -9.61 4.73 -17.73
CA TYR A 284 -10.52 4.80 -16.56
C TYR A 284 -11.69 3.81 -16.59
N GLN A 285 -11.80 2.95 -17.62
CA GLN A 285 -12.88 1.95 -17.66
C GLN A 285 -12.68 0.78 -16.69
N TRP A 286 -11.42 0.41 -16.39
CA TRP A 286 -11.13 -0.72 -15.49
C TRP A 286 -11.59 -0.45 -14.03
N ALA A 287 -11.54 0.81 -13.56
CA ALA A 287 -11.98 1.20 -12.22
C ALA A 287 -13.51 1.09 -12.02
N LYS A 288 -14.29 1.22 -13.10
CA LYS A 288 -15.75 0.99 -13.07
C LYS A 288 -16.10 -0.50 -13.05
N HIS A 289 -15.22 -1.36 -13.55
CA HIS A 289 -15.40 -2.82 -13.52
C HIS A 289 -14.90 -3.45 -12.22
N ALA A 290 -13.94 -2.83 -11.53
CA ALA A 290 -13.50 -3.24 -10.18
C ALA A 290 -14.54 -2.98 -9.08
N THR A 291 -15.62 -2.23 -9.37
CA THR A 291 -16.67 -1.92 -8.39
C THR A 291 -18.01 -2.62 -8.64
N PHE A 292 -18.22 -3.25 -9.80
CA PHE A 292 -19.42 -4.02 -10.10
C PHE A 292 -19.11 -5.17 -11.06
N CYS A 293 -18.83 -6.35 -10.50
CA CYS A 293 -18.95 -7.60 -11.25
C CYS A 293 -20.35 -8.19 -10.96
N PRO A 294 -21.30 -8.21 -11.92
CA PRO A 294 -22.61 -8.81 -11.69
C PRO A 294 -22.45 -10.32 -11.47
N GLN A 295 -23.09 -10.81 -10.41
CA GLN A 295 -23.16 -12.23 -10.05
C GLN A 295 -23.59 -13.10 -11.26
N PRO A 296 -22.97 -14.27 -11.50
CA PRO A 296 -23.59 -15.26 -12.36
C PRO A 296 -24.88 -15.76 -11.70
N GLN A 297 -26.02 -15.46 -12.33
CA GLN A 297 -27.33 -15.95 -11.89
C GLN A 297 -27.31 -17.47 -11.74
N PRO A 298 -27.80 -18.04 -10.62
CA PRO A 298 -27.93 -19.48 -10.50
C PRO A 298 -28.90 -19.99 -11.56
N LYS A 299 -28.40 -20.83 -12.47
CA LYS A 299 -29.24 -21.57 -13.43
C LYS A 299 -30.27 -22.36 -12.63
N ARG A 300 -31.53 -21.92 -12.65
CA ARG A 300 -32.67 -22.70 -12.17
C ARG A 300 -32.66 -24.03 -12.91
N LYS A 301 -32.43 -25.14 -12.20
CA LYS A 301 -32.73 -26.47 -12.72
C LYS A 301 -34.23 -26.52 -13.06
N PRO A 302 -34.63 -27.03 -14.23
CA PRO A 302 -36.04 -27.27 -14.49
C PRO A 302 -36.52 -28.38 -13.54
N THR A 303 -37.41 -28.02 -12.62
CA THR A 303 -38.25 -28.96 -11.87
C THR A 303 -39.22 -29.60 -12.86
N ASN A 304 -38.95 -30.82 -13.27
CA ASN A 304 -39.95 -31.66 -13.93
C ASN A 304 -40.96 -32.13 -12.89
N CYS A 305 -42.10 -31.45 -12.82
CA CYS A 305 -43.35 -32.07 -12.39
C CYS A 305 -43.78 -33.06 -13.49
N ARG A 306 -43.80 -34.36 -13.17
CA ARG A 306 -44.81 -35.27 -13.71
C ARG A 306 -45.35 -36.13 -12.59
N GLN A 307 -46.67 -36.01 -12.44
CA GLN A 307 -47.56 -36.89 -11.69
C GLN A 307 -47.48 -38.31 -12.23
N SER A 308 -47.69 -39.30 -11.35
CA SER A 308 -48.78 -40.32 -11.42
C SER A 308 -48.32 -41.65 -10.83
N SER A 309 -48.86 -41.98 -9.64
CA SER A 309 -49.52 -43.23 -9.25
C SER A 309 -49.60 -43.31 -7.72
#